data_AF-A0AAD6GNK3-F1
#
_entry.id   AF-A0AAD6GNK3-F1
#
_cell.length_a   1.000
_cell.length_b   1.000
_cell.length_c   1.000
_cell.angle_alpha   90.00
_cell.angle_beta   90.00
_cell.angle_gamma   90.00
#
_symmetry.space_group_name_H-M   'P 1'
#
loop_
_entity.id
_entity.type
_entity.pdbx_description
1 polymer ?
#
loop_
_entity_poly.entity_id
_entity_poly.type
_entity_poly.pdbx_seq_one_letter_code
_entity_poly.pdbx_strand_id
1 'polypeptide(L)'
;MTSSRQGDTEITDHRLFDYAKGSFKLSARVHLSHLVFETGFKRLMDQRRNIRRLERILRLQGCLRLMKENHVSVVVPQADWQHRVRPRAGNHIIPSLDVDLDYGLRALDHENLIAAARNTLAFNNQWWVVDVYVTEDESGDRSTTSQGLQGGFLQSLRERFSNEHRPSDGLIYERINYYESHLDGPEDRQAADSWWAALEAVAGSKKGQYLRLFFRNTFLTRQLNSLLAIPGLWDGMQIGNLHKVNAMHCDEAISCYWGHIWNTFLALVGNRRHLLQLIDGVTVALIESRVPKVSEKDKNFLEKKMDEGVLFPSFPYNDRQEIWRRLKEIEYPIPSLRTFFRDRLYLEVPQSVMKQLFHQPSHVDDKVTIDDGVFRLWDIDSMLDTETRKSRFRMHMLELWRFSFQYGFEMTDWKRLKLPSGSASRSSSSQQHSVHLPSRIHIWRHFYRVMMARGFRIPTHVDLSVLPAAFPSEIPCEYPEDESEEVAVKKRSGKPSIDTVEADRYALSAASLQERRTPTRVTSGFLRQSVFKAFFSYLMDHDTDSGQRVWPEPSQDSIPRTVEYDPSLYTQSVQTSNISDVSPGSSFESAPFPTPTGIFPSQDTALLPNPCPFI
;
A
#
# COMPACT_ATOMS: atom_id res chain seq x y z
N MET A 1 -40.75 1.83 0.90
CA MET A 1 -39.63 1.94 1.87
C MET A 1 -38.55 2.95 1.48
N THR A 2 -38.51 3.46 0.25
CA THR A 2 -37.53 4.46 -0.23
C THR A 2 -37.80 5.91 0.20
N SER A 3 -39.07 6.29 0.41
CA SER A 3 -39.49 7.66 0.75
C SER A 3 -38.93 8.17 2.11
N SER A 4 -38.81 7.28 3.11
CA SER A 4 -38.29 7.66 4.44
C SER A 4 -36.79 8.00 4.41
N ARG A 5 -35.97 7.20 3.69
CA ARG A 5 -34.52 7.40 3.64
C ARG A 5 -34.11 8.66 2.88
N GLN A 6 -34.83 8.97 1.80
CA GLN A 6 -34.59 10.18 1.03
C GLN A 6 -34.91 11.42 1.86
N GLY A 7 -36.05 11.41 2.58
CA GLY A 7 -36.41 12.50 3.49
C GLY A 7 -35.38 12.73 4.59
N ASP A 8 -34.87 11.68 5.23
CA ASP A 8 -33.83 11.78 6.25
C ASP A 8 -32.52 12.36 5.68
N THR A 9 -32.14 11.92 4.47
CA THR A 9 -30.95 12.42 3.76
C THR A 9 -31.08 13.90 3.43
N GLU A 10 -32.23 14.33 2.91
CA GLU A 10 -32.50 15.74 2.60
C GLU A 10 -32.48 16.62 3.84
N ILE A 11 -33.05 16.16 4.97
CA ILE A 11 -33.01 16.92 6.23
C ILE A 11 -31.57 17.10 6.71
N THR A 12 -30.74 16.06 6.66
CA THR A 12 -29.32 16.13 7.03
C THR A 12 -28.55 17.05 6.08
N ASP A 13 -28.78 16.94 4.78
CA ASP A 13 -28.15 17.78 3.75
C ASP A 13 -28.49 19.27 3.96
N HIS A 14 -29.77 19.60 4.21
CA HIS A 14 -30.19 20.97 4.52
C HIS A 14 -29.50 21.51 5.78
N ARG A 15 -29.41 20.71 6.85
CA ARG A 15 -28.73 21.12 8.09
C ARG A 15 -27.24 21.40 7.86
N LEU A 16 -26.56 20.54 7.09
CA LEU A 16 -25.16 20.74 6.75
C LEU A 16 -24.96 21.96 5.84
N PHE A 17 -25.87 22.18 4.89
CA PHE A 17 -25.86 23.35 4.01
C PHE A 17 -26.02 24.66 4.80
N ASP A 18 -27.01 24.72 5.70
CA ASP A 18 -27.25 25.90 6.54
C ASP A 18 -26.07 26.18 7.48
N TYR A 19 -25.50 25.13 8.09
CA TYR A 19 -24.29 25.24 8.91
C TYR A 19 -23.09 25.74 8.09
N ALA A 20 -22.86 25.17 6.92
CA ALA A 20 -21.78 25.57 6.02
C ALA A 20 -21.92 27.04 5.61
N LYS A 21 -23.15 27.48 5.31
CA LYS A 21 -23.47 28.86 4.93
C LYS A 21 -23.24 29.84 6.07
N GLY A 22 -23.61 29.49 7.31
CA GLY A 22 -23.36 30.33 8.50
C GLY A 22 -21.88 30.42 8.88
N SER A 23 -21.15 29.32 8.67
CA SER A 23 -19.72 29.20 9.00
C SER A 23 -18.82 29.87 7.95
N PHE A 24 -19.22 29.88 6.68
CA PHE A 24 -18.46 30.52 5.60
C PHE A 24 -18.38 32.04 5.80
N LYS A 25 -17.18 32.60 5.69
CA LYS A 25 -16.97 34.05 5.80
C LYS A 25 -16.59 34.70 4.48
N LEU A 26 -15.60 34.14 3.78
CA LEU A 26 -15.10 34.69 2.51
C LEU A 26 -14.15 33.73 1.80
N SER A 27 -13.93 34.00 0.52
CA SER A 27 -12.81 33.46 -0.25
C SER A 27 -11.67 34.48 -0.30
N ALA A 28 -10.44 34.09 0.06
CA ALA A 28 -9.29 34.98 0.08
C ALA A 28 -8.03 34.33 -0.48
N ARG A 29 -7.10 35.16 -0.95
CA ARG A 29 -5.74 34.73 -1.26
C ARG A 29 -4.90 34.60 0.02
N VAL A 30 -4.15 33.53 0.14
CA VAL A 30 -3.16 33.33 1.20
C VAL A 30 -1.87 32.76 0.64
N HIS A 31 -0.75 33.06 1.27
CA HIS A 31 0.53 32.46 0.92
C HIS A 31 0.53 30.96 1.25
N LEU A 32 1.12 30.14 0.37
CA LEU A 32 1.12 28.68 0.48
C LEU A 32 1.79 28.17 1.76
N SER A 33 2.70 28.94 2.37
CA SER A 33 3.38 28.55 3.62
C SER A 33 2.44 28.44 4.82
N HIS A 34 1.34 29.19 4.84
CA HIS A 34 0.39 29.14 5.96
C HIS A 34 -0.53 27.93 5.91
N LEU A 35 -0.59 27.19 4.80
CA LEU A 35 -1.48 26.03 4.68
C LEU A 35 -0.88 24.79 5.34
N VAL A 36 -1.53 24.30 6.38
CA VAL A 36 -1.13 23.10 7.11
C VAL A 36 -2.17 22.00 6.91
N PHE A 37 -1.70 20.79 6.63
CA PHE A 37 -2.52 19.61 6.43
C PHE A 37 -2.32 18.61 7.55
N GLU A 38 -3.41 18.00 7.98
CA GLU A 38 -3.41 16.96 8.99
C GLU A 38 -2.63 15.72 8.53
N THR A 39 -1.89 15.11 9.45
CA THR A 39 -1.21 13.83 9.23
C THR A 39 -2.15 12.66 9.51
N GLY A 40 -3.04 12.39 8.55
CA GLY A 40 -3.99 11.27 8.64
C GLY A 40 -3.62 10.06 7.77
N PHE A 41 -4.45 9.01 7.86
CA PHE A 41 -4.30 7.76 7.08
C PHE A 41 -4.13 8.01 5.57
N LYS A 42 -4.96 8.91 5.00
CA LYS A 42 -4.89 9.32 3.59
C LYS A 42 -3.50 9.82 3.19
N ARG A 43 -2.91 10.70 4.01
CA ARG A 43 -1.60 11.32 3.75
C ARG A 43 -0.47 10.30 3.90
N LEU A 44 -0.52 9.50 4.96
CA LEU A 44 0.49 8.48 5.23
C LEU A 44 0.47 7.37 4.20
N MET A 45 -0.69 7.00 3.67
CA MET A 45 -0.82 6.03 2.59
C MET A 45 -0.29 6.55 1.23
N ASP A 46 -0.43 7.85 0.94
CA ASP A 46 -0.16 8.40 -0.39
C ASP A 46 1.33 8.32 -0.78
N GLN A 47 1.60 7.64 -1.89
CA GLN A 47 2.94 7.55 -2.50
C GLN A 47 3.37 8.80 -3.27
N ARG A 48 2.62 9.89 -3.17
CA ARG A 48 2.87 11.19 -3.82
C ARG A 48 2.89 11.12 -5.35
N ARG A 49 2.29 10.08 -5.94
CA ARG A 49 2.20 9.92 -7.40
C ARG A 49 1.31 10.98 -8.03
N ASN A 50 0.23 11.35 -7.34
CA ASN A 50 -0.69 12.36 -7.83
C ASN A 50 -0.04 13.75 -7.88
N ILE A 51 0.86 14.06 -6.94
CA ILE A 51 1.64 15.31 -6.93
C ILE A 51 2.37 15.48 -8.27
N ARG A 52 3.10 14.47 -8.73
CA ARG A 52 3.83 14.54 -10.02
C ARG A 52 2.92 14.76 -11.22
N ARG A 53 1.72 14.17 -11.21
CA ARG A 53 0.71 14.37 -12.26
C ARG A 53 0.19 15.82 -12.22
N LEU A 54 -0.09 16.35 -11.03
CA LEU A 54 -0.55 17.72 -10.84
C LEU A 54 0.55 18.73 -11.19
N GLU A 55 1.81 18.49 -10.85
CA GLU A 55 2.93 19.32 -11.30
C GLU A 55 2.97 19.41 -12.83
N ARG A 56 2.76 18.30 -13.54
CA ARG A 56 2.67 18.30 -15.00
C ARG A 56 1.48 19.12 -15.50
N ILE A 57 0.31 18.97 -14.89
CA ILE A 57 -0.89 19.74 -15.25
C ILE A 57 -0.65 21.24 -15.03
N LEU A 58 -0.12 21.63 -13.88
CA LEU A 58 0.19 23.03 -13.56
C LEU A 58 1.22 23.62 -14.54
N ARG A 59 2.17 22.83 -15.03
CA ARG A 59 3.13 23.25 -16.07
C ARG A 59 2.50 23.39 -17.46
N LEU A 60 1.54 22.54 -17.81
CA LEU A 60 0.91 22.51 -19.14
C LEU A 60 -0.26 23.50 -19.27
N GLN A 61 -1.17 23.50 -18.30
CA GLN A 61 -2.41 24.27 -18.30
C GLN A 61 -2.26 25.62 -17.58
N GLY A 62 -1.19 25.79 -16.80
CA GLY A 62 -1.07 26.88 -15.84
C GLY A 62 -1.89 26.62 -14.57
N CYS A 63 -2.02 27.64 -13.74
CA CYS A 63 -2.66 27.54 -12.43
C CYS A 63 -4.04 28.22 -12.43
N LEU A 64 -5.11 27.43 -12.50
CA LEU A 64 -6.49 27.93 -12.52
C LEU A 64 -7.04 28.21 -11.10
N ARG A 65 -6.39 29.10 -10.36
CA ARG A 65 -6.67 29.35 -8.92
C ARG A 65 -8.01 30.02 -8.62
N LEU A 66 -8.62 30.64 -9.62
CA LEU A 66 -9.92 31.32 -9.50
C LEU A 66 -11.11 30.38 -9.73
N MET A 67 -10.86 29.17 -10.23
CA MET A 67 -11.89 28.16 -10.40
C MET A 67 -12.25 27.60 -9.03
N LYS A 68 -13.55 27.56 -8.71
CA LYS A 68 -14.04 27.17 -7.38
C LYS A 68 -13.62 25.76 -7.00
N GLU A 69 -13.49 24.88 -7.97
CA GLU A 69 -13.04 23.49 -7.80
C GLU A 69 -11.59 23.40 -7.31
N ASN A 70 -10.80 24.45 -7.51
CA ASN A 70 -9.41 24.54 -7.06
C ASN A 70 -9.27 25.30 -5.74
N HIS A 71 -10.34 25.85 -5.17
CA HIS A 71 -10.26 26.51 -3.86
C HIS A 71 -9.95 25.48 -2.78
N VAL A 72 -9.18 25.91 -1.78
CA VAL A 72 -8.87 25.07 -0.61
C VAL A 72 -9.79 25.44 0.53
N SER A 73 -10.49 24.45 1.08
CA SER A 73 -11.34 24.66 2.26
C SER A 73 -10.45 24.78 3.51
N VAL A 74 -10.50 25.91 4.21
CA VAL A 74 -9.75 26.13 5.46
C VAL A 74 -10.69 26.41 6.63
N VAL A 75 -10.29 25.94 7.80
CA VAL A 75 -11.04 26.13 9.04
C VAL A 75 -10.25 26.98 10.02
N VAL A 76 -10.93 27.95 10.61
CA VAL A 76 -10.36 28.89 11.58
C VAL A 76 -11.25 28.89 12.83
N PRO A 77 -10.68 28.65 14.03
CA PRO A 77 -11.42 28.81 15.27
C PRO A 77 -11.96 30.24 15.43
N GLN A 78 -13.14 30.38 16.00
CA GLN A 78 -13.79 31.69 16.19
C GLN A 78 -12.94 32.63 17.04
N ALA A 79 -12.17 32.11 18.00
CA ALA A 79 -11.22 32.88 18.81
C ALA A 79 -10.07 33.49 17.99
N ASP A 80 -9.67 32.85 16.89
CA ASP A 80 -8.55 33.29 16.05
C ASP A 80 -8.99 34.18 14.88
N TRP A 81 -10.29 34.14 14.53
CA TRP A 81 -10.86 34.95 13.46
C TRP A 81 -10.84 36.45 13.82
N GLN A 82 -10.39 37.31 12.90
CA GLN A 82 -10.11 38.75 13.11
C GLN A 82 -9.01 39.08 14.13
N HIS A 83 -8.56 38.10 14.91
CA HIS A 83 -7.47 38.25 15.87
C HIS A 83 -6.13 37.85 15.29
N ARG A 84 -6.01 36.65 14.72
CA ARG A 84 -4.77 36.11 14.11
C ARG A 84 -4.89 35.94 12.60
N VAL A 85 -6.12 35.81 12.13
CA VAL A 85 -6.47 35.67 10.72
C VAL A 85 -7.39 36.83 10.33
N ARG A 86 -6.88 37.78 9.56
CA ARG A 86 -7.54 39.06 9.29
C ARG A 86 -7.78 39.26 7.78
N PRO A 87 -9.02 39.54 7.36
CA PRO A 87 -9.29 39.91 5.97
C PRO A 87 -8.68 41.27 5.66
N ARG A 88 -7.90 41.36 4.59
CA ARG A 88 -7.35 42.60 4.06
C ARG A 88 -7.98 42.90 2.71
N ALA A 89 -8.83 43.92 2.68
CA ALA A 89 -9.31 44.51 1.44
C ALA A 89 -8.11 45.07 0.68
N GLY A 90 -7.95 44.68 -0.58
CA GLY A 90 -6.91 45.19 -1.47
C GLY A 90 -7.49 45.45 -2.85
N ASN A 91 -6.69 46.05 -3.75
CA ASN A 91 -7.11 46.40 -5.11
C ASN A 91 -7.33 45.18 -6.04
N HIS A 92 -7.33 43.96 -5.51
CA HIS A 92 -7.51 42.73 -6.29
C HIS A 92 -8.95 42.24 -6.18
N ILE A 93 -9.40 41.50 -7.21
CA ILE A 93 -10.76 40.92 -7.28
C ILE A 93 -11.07 40.03 -6.06
N ILE A 94 -10.04 39.36 -5.50
CA ILE A 94 -10.14 38.52 -4.31
C ILE A 94 -9.35 39.18 -3.16
N PRO A 95 -9.94 39.34 -1.96
CA PRO A 95 -9.26 39.92 -0.81
C PRO A 95 -8.09 39.04 -0.35
N SER A 96 -7.15 39.63 0.38
CA SER A 96 -6.01 38.89 0.95
C SER A 96 -6.31 38.48 2.38
N LEU A 97 -5.75 37.37 2.81
CA LEU A 97 -5.78 36.95 4.20
C LEU A 97 -4.42 37.28 4.83
N ASP A 98 -4.44 38.14 5.84
CA ASP A 98 -3.29 38.39 6.69
C ASP A 98 -3.30 37.37 7.83
N VAL A 99 -2.23 36.59 7.91
CA VAL A 99 -2.10 35.47 8.85
C VAL A 99 -0.82 35.68 9.63
N ASP A 100 -0.93 35.66 10.96
CA ASP A 100 0.25 35.78 11.82
C ASP A 100 1.31 34.72 11.44
N LEU A 101 2.60 35.10 11.52
CA LEU A 101 3.71 34.30 10.98
C LEU A 101 3.81 32.89 11.59
N ASP A 102 3.40 32.75 12.84
CA ASP A 102 3.40 31.51 13.62
C ASP A 102 2.09 30.71 13.49
N TYR A 103 1.11 31.22 12.73
CA TYR A 103 -0.19 30.59 12.58
C TYR A 103 -0.33 29.77 11.29
N GLY A 104 -0.70 28.51 11.45
CA GLY A 104 -1.02 27.59 10.36
C GLY A 104 -2.53 27.48 10.14
N LEU A 105 -2.99 27.83 8.94
CA LEU A 105 -4.36 27.60 8.50
C LEU A 105 -4.57 26.11 8.23
N ARG A 106 -5.51 25.50 8.97
CA ARG A 106 -5.86 24.09 8.81
C ARG A 106 -6.65 23.90 7.52
N ALA A 107 -6.00 23.35 6.50
CA ALA A 107 -6.60 23.01 5.23
C ALA A 107 -7.13 21.57 5.25
N LEU A 108 -8.35 21.37 4.75
CA LEU A 108 -9.07 20.08 4.86
C LEU A 108 -9.01 19.22 3.59
N ASP A 109 -8.72 19.83 2.43
CA ASP A 109 -8.74 19.17 1.13
C ASP A 109 -7.52 19.58 0.27
N HIS A 110 -7.39 19.04 -0.95
CA HIS A 110 -6.40 19.49 -1.95
C HIS A 110 -4.90 19.46 -1.56
N GLU A 111 -4.48 18.69 -0.55
CA GLU A 111 -3.06 18.60 -0.13
C GLU A 111 -2.10 18.34 -1.30
N ASN A 112 -2.42 17.36 -2.17
CA ASN A 112 -1.59 17.02 -3.32
C ASN A 112 -1.45 18.16 -4.34
N LEU A 113 -2.51 18.96 -4.52
CA LEU A 113 -2.51 20.13 -5.40
C LEU A 113 -1.62 21.23 -4.83
N ILE A 114 -1.75 21.50 -3.54
CA ILE A 114 -0.93 22.48 -2.84
C ILE A 114 0.54 22.06 -2.78
N ALA A 115 0.83 20.79 -2.57
CA ALA A 115 2.19 20.28 -2.64
C ALA A 115 2.79 20.42 -4.06
N ALA A 116 2.02 20.11 -5.10
CA ALA A 116 2.45 20.30 -6.49
C ALA A 116 2.67 21.78 -6.82
N ALA A 117 1.80 22.66 -6.32
CA ALA A 117 1.91 24.11 -6.48
C ALA A 117 3.19 24.64 -5.82
N ARG A 118 3.49 24.22 -4.59
CA ARG A 118 4.76 24.57 -3.89
C ARG A 118 6.00 24.18 -4.69
N ASN A 119 5.97 23.03 -5.37
CA ASN A 119 7.11 22.54 -6.16
C ASN A 119 7.25 23.21 -7.54
N THR A 120 6.18 23.82 -8.05
CA THR A 120 6.12 24.31 -9.45
C THR A 120 6.13 25.83 -9.54
N LEU A 121 5.61 26.52 -8.53
CA LEU A 121 5.43 27.97 -8.56
C LEU A 121 6.69 28.71 -8.14
N ALA A 122 7.00 29.78 -8.88
CA ALA A 122 8.01 30.75 -8.48
C ALA A 122 7.67 31.41 -7.15
N PHE A 123 8.69 31.80 -6.39
CA PHE A 123 8.56 32.36 -5.03
C PHE A 123 7.57 33.53 -4.95
N ASN A 124 7.61 34.44 -5.92
CA ASN A 124 6.70 35.60 -5.98
C ASN A 124 5.23 35.26 -6.29
N ASN A 125 4.94 34.00 -6.62
CA ASN A 125 3.61 33.54 -7.02
C ASN A 125 3.10 32.37 -6.15
N GLN A 126 3.69 32.17 -4.97
CA GLN A 126 3.30 31.13 -4.00
C GLN A 126 2.07 31.52 -3.18
N TRP A 127 0.95 31.82 -3.85
CA TRP A 127 -0.33 32.06 -3.20
C TRP A 127 -1.43 31.17 -3.77
N TRP A 128 -2.49 30.97 -2.99
CA TRP A 128 -3.66 30.19 -3.38
C TRP A 128 -4.95 30.81 -2.84
N VAL A 129 -6.09 30.48 -3.45
CA VAL A 129 -7.41 30.91 -2.96
C VAL A 129 -7.94 29.88 -1.96
N VAL A 130 -8.31 30.37 -0.78
CA VAL A 130 -8.92 29.57 0.29
C VAL A 130 -10.36 30.02 0.52
N ASP A 131 -11.23 29.07 0.79
CA ASP A 131 -12.58 29.29 1.30
C ASP A 131 -12.54 29.16 2.82
N VAL A 132 -12.75 30.28 3.53
CA VAL A 132 -12.60 30.35 4.98
C VAL A 132 -13.92 30.05 5.68
N TYR A 133 -13.89 28.99 6.49
CA TYR A 133 -14.96 28.60 7.39
C TYR A 133 -14.53 28.85 8.83
N VAL A 134 -15.34 29.60 9.57
CA VAL A 134 -15.10 29.86 10.99
C VAL A 134 -15.95 28.91 11.82
N THR A 135 -15.28 28.16 12.69
CA THR A 135 -15.92 27.16 13.56
C THR A 135 -15.76 27.54 15.02
N GLU A 136 -16.70 27.10 15.84
CA GLU A 136 -16.67 27.37 17.27
C GLU A 136 -15.69 26.40 17.97
N ASP A 137 -15.11 26.81 19.09
CA ASP A 137 -14.08 26.02 19.79
C ASP A 137 -14.67 24.73 20.39
N GLU A 138 -13.88 23.64 20.34
CA GLU A 138 -14.29 22.31 20.85
C GLU A 138 -14.38 22.25 22.39
N SER A 139 -13.84 23.25 23.10
CA SER A 139 -13.68 23.29 24.55
C SER A 139 -14.87 23.87 25.34
N GLY A 140 -15.99 24.20 24.69
CA GLY A 140 -17.20 24.68 25.35
C GLY A 140 -18.20 23.58 25.68
N ASP A 141 -18.78 23.61 26.89
CA ASP A 141 -19.99 22.86 27.30
C ASP A 141 -21.12 23.15 26.30
N ARG A 142 -21.28 22.29 25.28
CA ARG A 142 -22.30 22.44 24.24
C ARG A 142 -23.13 21.19 24.10
N SER A 143 -24.35 21.38 23.58
CA SER A 143 -25.25 20.29 23.24
C SER A 143 -24.60 19.37 22.20
N THR A 144 -24.72 18.06 22.42
CA THR A 144 -24.18 16.98 21.57
C THR A 144 -24.53 17.16 20.09
N THR A 145 -25.66 17.80 19.79
CA THR A 145 -26.16 18.08 18.44
C THR A 145 -25.29 19.07 17.66
N SER A 146 -24.80 20.15 18.28
CA SER A 146 -23.97 21.15 17.59
C SER A 146 -22.57 20.63 17.30
N GLN A 147 -22.01 19.84 18.21
CA GLN A 147 -20.73 19.15 17.99
C GLN A 147 -20.84 18.10 16.87
N GLY A 148 -21.94 17.33 16.83
CA GLY A 148 -22.20 16.38 15.75
C GLY A 148 -22.33 17.04 14.37
N LEU A 149 -23.02 18.19 14.28
CA LEU A 149 -23.15 18.97 13.04
C LEU A 149 -21.82 19.54 12.55
N GLN A 150 -21.01 20.10 13.46
CA GLN A 150 -19.66 20.58 13.14
C GLN A 150 -18.79 19.43 12.63
N GLY A 151 -18.77 18.29 13.33
CA GLY A 151 -18.03 17.10 12.92
C GLY A 151 -18.43 16.60 11.53
N GLY A 152 -19.73 16.44 11.28
CA GLY A 152 -20.27 16.03 9.98
C GLY A 152 -19.95 17.01 8.86
N PHE A 153 -19.99 18.31 9.13
CA PHE A 153 -19.58 19.34 8.17
C PHE A 153 -18.09 19.26 7.84
N LEU A 154 -17.22 19.20 8.85
CA LEU A 154 -15.77 19.07 8.64
C LEU A 154 -15.42 17.80 7.87
N GLN A 155 -16.10 16.70 8.15
CA GLN A 155 -15.98 15.46 7.39
C GLN A 155 -16.41 15.65 5.94
N SER A 156 -17.56 16.30 5.69
CA SER A 156 -18.01 16.58 4.32
C SER A 156 -16.98 17.38 3.53
N LEU A 157 -16.26 18.32 4.17
CA LEU A 157 -15.18 19.07 3.53
C LEU A 157 -13.97 18.17 3.21
N ARG A 158 -13.55 17.34 4.16
CA ARG A 158 -12.39 16.43 4.01
C ARG A 158 -12.61 15.35 2.93
N GLU A 159 -13.85 14.89 2.81
CA GLU A 159 -14.26 13.78 1.96
C GLU A 159 -14.99 14.25 0.69
N ARG A 160 -14.82 15.53 0.31
CA ARG A 160 -15.22 16.03 -1.00
C ARG A 160 -14.40 15.36 -2.09
N PHE A 161 -15.04 14.48 -2.84
CA PHE A 161 -14.52 13.98 -4.11
C PHE A 161 -15.04 14.88 -5.22
N SER A 162 -14.36 16.00 -5.47
CA SER A 162 -14.49 16.65 -6.78
C SER A 162 -14.25 15.55 -7.82
N ASN A 163 -15.19 15.37 -8.76
CA ASN A 163 -15.31 14.23 -9.69
C ASN A 163 -14.06 13.91 -10.55
N GLU A 164 -12.94 14.59 -10.31
CA GLU A 164 -11.68 14.52 -11.03
C GLU A 164 -10.70 13.47 -10.48
N HIS A 165 -10.75 13.09 -9.19
CA HIS A 165 -9.91 12.00 -8.64
C HIS A 165 -10.69 11.04 -7.75
N ARG A 166 -10.93 9.85 -8.29
CA ARG A 166 -11.42 8.71 -7.51
C ARG A 166 -10.43 8.38 -6.37
N PRO A 167 -10.90 8.19 -5.13
CA PRO A 167 -10.07 7.67 -4.04
C PRO A 167 -9.37 6.36 -4.39
N SER A 168 -8.21 6.12 -3.79
CA SER A 168 -7.53 4.83 -3.93
C SER A 168 -8.38 3.71 -3.32
N ASP A 169 -8.22 2.48 -3.83
CA ASP A 169 -8.90 1.31 -3.29
C ASP A 169 -8.60 1.12 -1.79
N GLY A 170 -7.39 1.51 -1.34
CA GLY A 170 -7.01 1.46 0.08
C GLY A 170 -7.77 2.45 0.95
N LEU A 171 -7.95 3.69 0.48
CA LEU A 171 -8.72 4.70 1.22
C LEU A 171 -10.19 4.30 1.32
N ILE A 172 -10.77 3.80 0.22
CA ILE A 172 -12.17 3.34 0.23
C ILE A 172 -12.34 2.18 1.23
N TYR A 173 -11.42 1.20 1.21
CA TYR A 173 -11.49 0.07 2.11
C TYR A 173 -11.40 0.49 3.58
N GLU A 174 -10.44 1.35 3.93
CA GLU A 174 -10.27 1.86 5.29
C GLU A 174 -11.51 2.61 5.77
N ARG A 175 -12.05 3.51 4.95
CA ARG A 175 -13.22 4.32 5.30
C ARG A 175 -14.50 3.53 5.47
N ILE A 176 -14.74 2.55 4.62
CA ILE A 176 -15.88 1.63 4.81
C ILE A 176 -15.73 0.87 6.13
N ASN A 177 -14.54 0.34 6.44
CA ASN A 177 -14.33 -0.34 7.73
C ASN A 177 -14.43 0.60 8.93
N TYR A 178 -13.98 1.85 8.79
CA TYR A 178 -14.07 2.88 9.84
C TYR A 178 -15.54 3.19 10.20
N TYR A 179 -16.38 3.41 9.20
CA TYR A 179 -17.78 3.80 9.42
C TYR A 179 -18.74 2.64 9.67
N GLU A 180 -18.40 1.41 9.25
CA GLU A 180 -19.17 0.20 9.56
C GLU A 180 -18.76 -0.43 10.90
N SER A 181 -18.12 0.32 11.81
CA SER A 181 -17.70 -0.12 13.15
C SER A 181 -16.76 -1.33 13.18
N HIS A 182 -16.02 -1.56 12.09
CA HIS A 182 -14.95 -2.57 12.06
C HIS A 182 -13.61 -2.01 12.59
N LEU A 183 -13.59 -0.72 12.91
CA LEU A 183 -12.54 0.02 13.63
C LEU A 183 -13.18 0.81 14.77
N ASP A 184 -12.37 1.40 15.67
CA ASP A 184 -12.82 2.25 16.79
C ASP A 184 -13.43 3.61 16.36
N GLY A 185 -13.97 3.69 15.15
CA GLY A 185 -14.66 4.86 14.62
C GLY A 185 -16.13 4.94 15.07
N PRO A 186 -16.74 6.14 15.03
CA PRO A 186 -18.17 6.25 15.24
C PRO A 186 -18.92 5.55 14.10
N GLU A 187 -19.90 4.73 14.45
CA GLU A 187 -20.81 4.13 13.47
C GLU A 187 -21.54 5.25 12.71
N ASP A 188 -21.29 5.35 11.40
CA ASP A 188 -21.95 6.31 10.54
C ASP A 188 -22.35 5.64 9.24
N ARG A 189 -23.58 5.15 9.21
CA ARG A 189 -24.15 4.46 8.06
C ARG A 189 -24.24 5.35 6.81
N GLN A 190 -24.48 6.65 6.98
CA GLN A 190 -24.62 7.57 5.84
C GLN A 190 -23.25 7.85 5.20
N ALA A 191 -22.22 8.00 6.02
CA ALA A 191 -20.84 8.09 5.54
C ALA A 191 -20.41 6.79 4.84
N ALA A 192 -20.67 5.63 5.45
CA ALA A 192 -20.39 4.34 4.82
C ALA A 192 -21.09 4.20 3.45
N ASP A 193 -22.38 4.51 3.38
CA ASP A 193 -23.17 4.47 2.14
C ASP A 193 -22.59 5.42 1.07
N SER A 194 -22.06 6.58 1.47
CA SER A 194 -21.38 7.52 0.56
C SER A 194 -20.09 6.95 -0.01
N TRP A 195 -19.29 6.25 0.80
CA TRP A 195 -18.07 5.56 0.35
C TRP A 195 -18.37 4.33 -0.53
N TRP A 196 -19.46 3.61 -0.24
CA TRP A 196 -19.98 2.56 -1.13
C TRP A 196 -20.43 3.15 -2.47
N ALA A 197 -21.14 4.28 -2.46
CA ALA A 197 -21.54 4.98 -3.68
C ALA A 197 -20.32 5.44 -4.49
N ALA A 198 -19.28 5.98 -3.84
CA ALA A 198 -18.02 6.35 -4.52
C ALA A 198 -17.30 5.13 -5.15
N LEU A 199 -17.39 3.95 -4.53
CA LEU A 199 -16.86 2.69 -5.10
C LEU A 199 -17.64 2.22 -6.33
N GLU A 200 -18.95 2.45 -6.35
CA GLU A 200 -19.90 2.00 -7.37
C GLU A 200 -20.19 3.06 -8.45
N ALA A 201 -19.73 4.30 -8.28
CA ALA A 201 -19.97 5.42 -9.20
C ALA A 201 -19.50 5.19 -10.65
N VAL A 202 -18.52 4.30 -10.86
CA VAL A 202 -18.06 3.94 -12.20
C VAL A 202 -19.00 2.91 -12.80
N ALA A 203 -19.73 3.31 -13.85
CA ALA A 203 -20.61 2.43 -14.60
C ALA A 203 -19.92 1.11 -14.98
N GLY A 204 -20.55 -0.03 -14.66
CA GLY A 204 -20.03 -1.37 -14.92
C GLY A 204 -18.95 -1.86 -13.94
N SER A 205 -18.53 -1.05 -12.96
CA SER A 205 -17.61 -1.49 -11.91
C SER A 205 -18.27 -2.54 -11.01
N LYS A 206 -17.66 -3.71 -10.89
CA LYS A 206 -18.09 -4.78 -9.96
C LYS A 206 -17.40 -4.71 -8.60
N LYS A 207 -16.61 -3.66 -8.33
CA LYS A 207 -15.81 -3.55 -7.09
C LYS A 207 -16.67 -3.59 -5.82
N GLY A 208 -17.84 -2.94 -5.82
CA GLY A 208 -18.77 -2.98 -4.68
C GLY A 208 -19.23 -4.41 -4.38
N GLN A 209 -19.69 -5.14 -5.41
CA GLN A 209 -20.05 -6.56 -5.28
C GLN A 209 -18.89 -7.42 -4.76
N TYR A 210 -17.68 -7.21 -5.28
CA TYR A 210 -16.49 -7.96 -4.87
C TYR A 210 -16.14 -7.72 -3.40
N LEU A 211 -16.23 -6.47 -2.93
CA LEU A 211 -15.96 -6.14 -1.54
C LEU A 211 -17.03 -6.70 -0.60
N ARG A 212 -18.32 -6.57 -0.93
CA ARG A 212 -19.41 -7.19 -0.16
C ARG A 212 -19.26 -8.71 -0.05
N LEU A 213 -18.86 -9.37 -1.14
CA LEU A 213 -18.60 -10.81 -1.11
C LEU A 213 -17.40 -11.16 -0.24
N PHE A 214 -16.35 -10.34 -0.25
CA PHE A 214 -15.18 -10.54 0.59
C PHE A 214 -15.50 -10.41 2.08
N PHE A 215 -16.31 -9.41 2.47
CA PHE A 215 -16.72 -9.21 3.88
C PHE A 215 -17.54 -10.37 4.47
N ARG A 216 -18.14 -11.23 3.65
CA ARG A 216 -18.77 -12.47 4.14
C ARG A 216 -17.73 -13.45 4.72
N ASN A 217 -16.50 -13.41 4.25
CA ASN A 217 -15.39 -14.15 4.85
C ASN A 217 -14.84 -13.35 6.04
N THR A 218 -15.45 -13.55 7.21
CA THR A 218 -15.11 -12.81 8.42
C THR A 218 -13.68 -13.08 8.89
N PHE A 219 -13.16 -14.28 8.64
CA PHE A 219 -11.77 -14.63 8.97
C PHE A 219 -10.77 -13.80 8.16
N LEU A 220 -10.84 -13.85 6.83
CA LEU A 220 -9.93 -13.09 5.97
C LEU A 220 -10.13 -11.58 6.13
N THR A 221 -11.35 -11.11 6.34
CA THR A 221 -11.63 -9.70 6.61
C THR A 221 -10.89 -9.22 7.85
N ARG A 222 -11.00 -9.96 8.96
CA ARG A 222 -10.29 -9.64 10.21
C ARG A 222 -8.77 -9.65 10.03
N GLN A 223 -8.24 -10.65 9.32
CA GLN A 223 -6.80 -10.75 9.07
C GLN A 223 -6.30 -9.58 8.22
N LEU A 224 -7.02 -9.19 7.17
CA LEU A 224 -6.66 -8.04 6.34
C LEU A 224 -6.78 -6.72 7.09
N ASN A 225 -7.82 -6.55 7.91
CA ASN A 225 -8.03 -5.36 8.73
C ASN A 225 -6.91 -5.13 9.74
N SER A 226 -6.25 -6.19 10.23
CA SER A 226 -5.08 -6.04 11.11
C SER A 226 -3.97 -5.17 10.48
N LEU A 227 -3.83 -5.21 9.14
CA LEU A 227 -2.85 -4.40 8.42
C LEU A 227 -3.21 -2.91 8.33
N LEU A 228 -4.42 -2.48 8.74
CA LEU A 228 -4.83 -1.06 8.75
C LEU A 228 -3.98 -0.22 9.71
N ALA A 229 -3.33 -0.83 10.71
CA ALA A 229 -2.40 -0.12 11.59
C ALA A 229 -1.11 0.35 10.88
N ILE A 230 -0.87 -0.05 9.62
CA ILE A 230 0.28 0.36 8.80
C ILE A 230 -0.24 1.09 7.55
N PRO A 231 -0.52 2.41 7.62
CA PRO A 231 -1.15 3.16 6.52
C PRO A 231 -0.39 3.06 5.19
N GLY A 232 0.95 3.05 5.22
CA GLY A 232 1.79 3.00 4.04
C GLY A 232 1.59 1.77 3.13
N LEU A 233 0.99 0.69 3.64
CA LEU A 233 0.70 -0.50 2.84
C LEU A 233 -0.45 -0.30 1.85
N TRP A 234 -1.38 0.62 2.15
CA TRP A 234 -2.72 0.61 1.57
C TRP A 234 -2.84 1.23 0.17
N ASP A 235 -1.81 1.95 -0.30
CA ASP A 235 -1.70 2.30 -1.72
C ASP A 235 -1.53 1.05 -2.61
N GLY A 236 -1.10 -0.07 -2.02
CA GLY A 236 -1.02 -1.37 -2.70
C GLY A 236 -2.35 -2.13 -2.81
N MET A 237 -3.43 -1.65 -2.19
CA MET A 237 -4.72 -2.34 -2.14
C MET A 237 -5.40 -2.43 -3.52
N GLN A 238 -6.06 -3.57 -3.78
CA GLN A 238 -6.76 -3.85 -5.04
C GLN A 238 -8.11 -4.51 -4.77
N ILE A 239 -9.13 -3.72 -4.42
CA ILE A 239 -10.51 -4.21 -4.16
C ILE A 239 -11.01 -5.05 -5.34
N GLY A 240 -10.65 -4.64 -6.55
CA GLY A 240 -10.99 -5.36 -7.79
C GLY A 240 -10.54 -6.82 -7.82
N ASN A 241 -9.55 -7.24 -7.02
CA ASN A 241 -9.03 -8.60 -6.97
C ASN A 241 -9.48 -9.40 -5.73
N LEU A 242 -10.19 -8.80 -4.77
CA LEU A 242 -10.61 -9.50 -3.55
C LEU A 242 -11.57 -10.66 -3.81
N HIS A 243 -12.43 -10.57 -4.85
CA HIS A 243 -13.25 -11.71 -5.25
C HIS A 243 -12.42 -12.93 -5.68
N LYS A 244 -11.23 -12.72 -6.28
CA LYS A 244 -10.32 -13.81 -6.63
C LYS A 244 -9.63 -14.37 -5.39
N VAL A 245 -9.27 -13.50 -4.44
CA VAL A 245 -8.73 -13.90 -3.13
C VAL A 245 -9.71 -14.87 -2.46
N ASN A 246 -10.98 -14.48 -2.35
CA ASN A 246 -12.02 -15.31 -1.74
C ASN A 246 -12.30 -16.60 -2.52
N ALA A 247 -12.31 -16.54 -3.86
CA ALA A 247 -12.59 -17.70 -4.70
C ALA A 247 -11.48 -18.77 -4.69
N MET A 248 -10.27 -18.46 -4.23
CA MET A 248 -9.17 -19.44 -4.17
C MET A 248 -9.37 -20.50 -3.10
N HIS A 249 -10.08 -20.18 -2.00
CA HIS A 249 -10.21 -21.04 -0.81
C HIS A 249 -8.85 -21.44 -0.21
N CYS A 250 -7.90 -20.51 -0.21
CA CYS A 250 -6.54 -20.69 0.36
C CYS A 250 -6.38 -19.83 1.63
N ASP A 251 -7.38 -19.85 2.50
CA ASP A 251 -7.52 -18.86 3.57
C ASP A 251 -6.33 -18.90 4.54
N GLU A 252 -5.83 -20.09 4.85
CA GLU A 252 -4.67 -20.33 5.71
C GLU A 252 -3.39 -19.75 5.09
N ALA A 253 -3.13 -20.05 3.82
CA ALA A 253 -1.95 -19.56 3.11
C ALA A 253 -1.98 -18.03 2.92
N ILE A 254 -3.15 -17.47 2.59
CA ILE A 254 -3.35 -16.03 2.43
C ILE A 254 -3.13 -15.32 3.76
N SER A 255 -3.74 -15.84 4.84
CA SER A 255 -3.55 -15.34 6.20
C SER A 255 -2.08 -15.41 6.62
N CYS A 256 -1.38 -16.50 6.30
CA CYS A 256 0.05 -16.65 6.56
C CYS A 256 0.88 -15.55 5.87
N TYR A 257 0.60 -15.24 4.60
CA TYR A 257 1.29 -14.17 3.87
C TYR A 257 1.00 -12.81 4.51
N TRP A 258 -0.24 -12.50 4.87
CA TRP A 258 -0.57 -11.24 5.54
C TRP A 258 0.07 -11.13 6.92
N GLY A 259 0.16 -12.23 7.67
CA GLY A 259 0.95 -12.31 8.89
C GLY A 259 2.44 -12.09 8.66
N HIS A 260 2.99 -12.58 7.55
CA HIS A 260 4.37 -12.29 7.17
C HIS A 260 4.59 -10.79 6.90
N ILE A 261 3.64 -10.10 6.24
CA ILE A 261 3.67 -8.64 6.11
C ILE A 261 3.70 -7.99 7.49
N TRP A 262 2.70 -8.28 8.33
CA TRP A 262 2.60 -7.71 9.67
C TRP A 262 3.89 -7.88 10.48
N ASN A 263 4.38 -9.11 10.57
CA ASN A 263 5.58 -9.45 11.35
C ASN A 263 6.84 -8.77 10.82
N THR A 264 6.96 -8.60 9.49
CA THR A 264 8.12 -7.89 8.91
C THR A 264 8.16 -6.44 9.39
N PHE A 265 7.04 -5.71 9.30
CA PHE A 265 6.98 -4.31 9.71
C PHE A 265 7.02 -4.14 11.23
N LEU A 266 6.41 -5.06 11.99
CA LEU A 266 6.49 -5.05 13.45
C LEU A 266 7.92 -5.28 13.94
N ALA A 267 8.64 -6.25 13.36
CA ALA A 267 10.04 -6.49 13.67
C ALA A 267 10.92 -5.29 13.30
N LEU A 268 10.64 -4.64 12.17
CA LEU A 268 11.36 -3.45 11.70
C LEU A 268 11.33 -2.31 12.73
N VAL A 269 10.17 -2.05 13.34
CA VAL A 269 10.02 -1.03 14.39
C VAL A 269 10.39 -1.52 15.79
N GLY A 270 10.93 -2.73 15.92
CA GLY A 270 11.39 -3.30 17.19
C GLY A 270 10.24 -3.75 18.09
N ASN A 271 9.18 -4.33 17.51
CA ASN A 271 7.97 -4.81 18.20
C ASN A 271 7.13 -3.72 18.88
N ARG A 272 7.36 -2.45 18.54
CA ARG A 272 6.62 -1.30 19.06
C ARG A 272 5.41 -0.98 18.17
N ARG A 273 4.24 -1.54 18.50
CA ARG A 273 3.01 -1.43 17.68
C ARG A 273 2.59 0.01 17.40
N HIS A 274 2.71 0.92 18.37
CA HIS A 274 2.33 2.34 18.20
C HIS A 274 3.15 3.08 17.14
N LEU A 275 4.28 2.53 16.69
CA LEU A 275 5.11 3.12 15.63
C LEU A 275 4.71 2.66 14.22
N LEU A 276 3.89 1.62 14.09
CA LEU A 276 3.43 1.11 12.80
C LEU A 276 2.64 2.17 12.01
N GLN A 277 1.87 3.00 12.71
CA GLN A 277 1.09 4.08 12.12
C GLN A 277 1.95 5.16 11.46
N LEU A 278 3.22 5.29 11.82
CA LEU A 278 4.14 6.30 11.27
C LEU A 278 4.75 5.85 9.93
N ILE A 279 4.56 4.58 9.54
CA ILE A 279 5.11 4.03 8.30
C ILE A 279 4.28 4.52 7.11
N ASP A 280 4.91 5.36 6.30
CA ASP A 280 4.27 5.99 5.15
C ASP A 280 4.46 5.18 3.83
N GLY A 281 3.64 5.50 2.84
CA GLY A 281 3.57 4.81 1.56
C GLY A 281 4.80 5.03 0.69
N VAL A 282 5.48 6.18 0.80
CA VAL A 282 6.74 6.43 0.08
C VAL A 282 7.82 5.50 0.63
N THR A 283 7.92 5.35 1.95
CA THR A 283 8.81 4.38 2.59
C THR A 283 8.52 2.95 2.11
N VAL A 284 7.26 2.50 2.17
CA VAL A 284 6.86 1.15 1.70
C VAL A 284 7.25 0.93 0.24
N ALA A 285 6.99 1.91 -0.64
CA ALA A 285 7.34 1.81 -2.06
C ALA A 285 8.85 1.74 -2.32
N LEU A 286 9.66 2.33 -1.44
CA LEU A 286 11.12 2.30 -1.53
C LEU A 286 11.71 1.00 -1.01
N ILE A 287 11.06 0.29 -0.08
CA ILE A 287 11.61 -0.95 0.50
C ILE A 287 10.99 -2.23 -0.09
N GLU A 288 9.76 -2.19 -0.60
CA GLU A 288 9.07 -3.39 -1.10
C GLU A 288 9.91 -4.15 -2.14
N SER A 289 9.87 -5.49 -2.09
CA SER A 289 10.65 -6.42 -2.93
C SER A 289 12.18 -6.32 -2.81
N ARG A 290 12.74 -5.49 -1.92
CA ARG A 290 14.20 -5.42 -1.68
C ARG A 290 14.63 -6.40 -0.60
N VAL A 291 15.90 -6.78 -0.66
CA VAL A 291 16.52 -7.79 0.21
C VAL A 291 17.88 -7.26 0.67
N PRO A 292 17.90 -6.25 1.57
CA PRO A 292 19.12 -5.51 1.89
C PRO A 292 20.24 -6.36 2.53
N LYS A 293 19.91 -7.49 3.18
CA LYS A 293 20.95 -8.39 3.71
C LYS A 293 21.68 -9.18 2.62
N VAL A 294 21.00 -9.45 1.50
CA VAL A 294 21.49 -10.33 0.42
C VAL A 294 22.02 -9.53 -0.77
N SER A 295 21.34 -8.44 -1.14
CA SER A 295 21.69 -7.62 -2.29
C SER A 295 22.38 -6.33 -1.84
N GLU A 296 23.68 -6.24 -2.11
CA GLU A 296 24.46 -5.02 -1.86
C GLU A 296 23.93 -3.83 -2.68
N LYS A 297 23.33 -4.08 -3.86
CA LYS A 297 22.66 -3.06 -4.67
C LYS A 297 21.44 -2.46 -3.94
N ASP A 298 20.64 -3.30 -3.29
CA ASP A 298 19.48 -2.84 -2.52
C ASP A 298 19.92 -2.08 -1.28
N LYS A 299 20.91 -2.61 -0.55
CA LYS A 299 21.44 -1.98 0.65
C LYS A 299 21.97 -0.57 0.36
N ASN A 300 22.83 -0.42 -0.65
CA ASN A 300 23.36 0.88 -1.07
C ASN A 300 22.26 1.85 -1.54
N PHE A 301 21.26 1.33 -2.27
CA PHE A 301 20.11 2.14 -2.67
C PHE A 301 19.33 2.66 -1.45
N LEU A 302 19.09 1.80 -0.45
CA LEU A 302 18.35 2.16 0.75
C LEU A 302 19.16 3.07 1.69
N GLU A 303 20.46 2.85 1.81
CA GLU A 303 21.37 3.69 2.60
C GLU A 303 21.34 5.13 2.09
N LYS A 304 21.50 5.32 0.78
CA LYS A 304 21.35 6.63 0.15
C LYS A 304 20.01 7.29 0.47
N LYS A 305 18.91 6.52 0.51
CA LYS A 305 17.58 7.04 0.82
C LYS A 305 17.36 7.33 2.30
N MET A 306 18.09 6.64 3.19
CA MET A 306 18.16 6.97 4.61
C MET A 306 18.87 8.32 4.80
N ASP A 307 20.03 8.50 4.16
CA ASP A 307 20.86 9.70 4.24
C ASP A 307 20.15 10.94 3.67
N GLU A 308 19.43 10.78 2.56
CA GLU A 308 18.59 11.84 1.97
C GLU A 308 17.36 12.22 2.85
N GLY A 309 17.10 11.51 3.96
CA GLY A 309 15.95 11.78 4.81
C GLY A 309 14.60 11.30 4.26
N VAL A 310 14.60 10.53 3.17
CA VAL A 310 13.37 10.12 2.45
C VAL A 310 12.74 8.86 3.05
N LEU A 311 13.56 7.97 3.63
CA LEU A 311 13.07 6.78 4.34
C LEU A 311 12.73 7.09 5.79
N PHE A 312 11.53 6.65 6.22
CA PHE A 312 10.99 6.86 7.56
C PHE A 312 10.97 8.33 8.01
N PRO A 313 10.47 9.27 7.19
CA PRO A 313 10.51 10.71 7.48
C PRO A 313 9.71 11.11 8.73
N SER A 314 8.67 10.33 9.08
CA SER A 314 7.81 10.56 10.24
C SER A 314 8.44 10.11 11.57
N PHE A 315 9.61 9.47 11.54
CA PHE A 315 10.26 8.91 12.72
C PHE A 315 11.35 9.85 13.26
N PRO A 316 11.54 9.94 14.58
CA PRO A 316 12.69 10.60 15.18
C PRO A 316 14.02 9.99 14.73
N TYR A 317 15.09 10.78 14.72
CA TYR A 317 16.41 10.35 14.24
C TYR A 317 16.90 9.04 14.88
N ASN A 318 16.80 8.92 16.22
CA ASN A 318 17.24 7.73 16.95
C ASN A 318 16.46 6.47 16.53
N ASP A 319 15.14 6.58 16.36
CA ASP A 319 14.32 5.48 15.88
C ASP A 319 14.65 5.11 14.44
N ARG A 320 14.93 6.09 13.58
CA ARG A 320 15.35 5.85 12.19
C ARG A 320 16.66 5.04 12.13
N GLN A 321 17.62 5.33 13.00
CA GLN A 321 18.89 4.57 13.05
C GLN A 321 18.66 3.12 13.48
N GLU A 322 17.83 2.90 14.48
CA GLU A 322 17.54 1.55 14.95
C GLU A 322 16.67 0.76 13.96
N ILE A 323 15.74 1.43 13.27
CA ILE A 323 15.02 0.86 12.12
C ILE A 323 15.99 0.48 11.01
N TRP A 324 16.96 1.35 10.68
CA TRP A 324 17.98 1.06 9.67
C TRP A 324 18.82 -0.16 10.01
N ARG A 325 19.23 -0.29 11.28
CA ARG A 325 19.95 -1.46 11.76
C ARG A 325 19.17 -2.76 11.50
N ARG A 326 17.86 -2.76 11.77
CA ARG A 326 17.01 -3.94 11.52
C ARG A 326 16.68 -4.15 10.05
N LEU A 327 16.48 -3.06 9.29
CA LEU A 327 16.18 -3.12 7.86
C LEU A 327 17.28 -3.88 7.13
N LYS A 328 18.54 -3.59 7.42
CA LYS A 328 19.71 -4.25 6.82
C LYS A 328 19.78 -5.76 7.08
N GLU A 329 19.13 -6.25 8.13
CA GLU A 329 19.14 -7.67 8.50
C GLU A 329 18.05 -8.49 7.78
N ILE A 330 17.21 -7.87 6.96
CA ILE A 330 16.14 -8.57 6.24
C ILE A 330 16.73 -9.37 5.06
N GLU A 331 16.62 -10.69 5.15
CA GLU A 331 17.14 -11.68 4.18
C GLU A 331 16.08 -12.26 3.23
N TYR A 332 14.91 -11.66 3.17
CA TYR A 332 13.84 -12.02 2.23
C TYR A 332 13.29 -10.78 1.53
N PRO A 333 12.63 -10.91 0.37
CA PRO A 333 11.96 -9.79 -0.29
C PRO A 333 10.93 -9.17 0.65
N ILE A 334 11.12 -7.90 1.01
CA ILE A 334 10.21 -7.21 1.94
C ILE A 334 8.79 -7.22 1.34
N PRO A 335 7.82 -7.86 2.01
CA PRO A 335 6.48 -8.04 1.48
C PRO A 335 5.63 -6.78 1.69
N SER A 336 4.62 -6.58 0.84
CA SER A 336 3.62 -5.51 0.95
C SER A 336 2.28 -6.01 0.40
N LEU A 337 1.19 -5.25 0.55
CA LEU A 337 -0.08 -5.58 -0.11
C LEU A 337 0.08 -5.66 -1.63
N ARG A 338 0.94 -4.81 -2.21
CA ARG A 338 1.23 -4.83 -3.64
C ARG A 338 1.96 -6.10 -4.06
N THR A 339 2.96 -6.56 -3.30
CA THR A 339 3.65 -7.82 -3.61
C THR A 339 2.72 -9.01 -3.43
N PHE A 340 1.88 -9.01 -2.38
CA PHE A 340 0.86 -10.04 -2.17
C PHE A 340 -0.04 -10.21 -3.39
N PHE A 341 -0.64 -9.14 -3.92
CA PHE A 341 -1.53 -9.26 -5.08
C PHE A 341 -0.81 -9.77 -6.34
N ARG A 342 0.49 -9.54 -6.46
CA ARG A 342 1.32 -10.12 -7.53
C ARG A 342 1.60 -11.59 -7.25
N ASP A 343 2.12 -11.94 -6.08
CA ASP A 343 2.51 -13.31 -5.71
C ASP A 343 1.31 -14.25 -5.65
N ARG A 344 0.12 -13.74 -5.34
CA ARG A 344 -1.15 -14.44 -5.46
C ARG A 344 -1.34 -15.07 -6.84
N LEU A 345 -0.87 -14.42 -7.90
CA LEU A 345 -0.94 -14.96 -9.25
C LEU A 345 -0.10 -16.25 -9.38
N TYR A 346 1.00 -16.37 -8.66
CA TYR A 346 1.73 -17.64 -8.62
C TYR A 346 0.94 -18.70 -7.85
N LEU A 347 0.32 -18.35 -6.71
CA LEU A 347 -0.53 -19.25 -5.92
C LEU A 347 -1.74 -19.80 -6.70
N GLU A 348 -2.32 -19.05 -7.65
CA GLU A 348 -3.45 -19.51 -8.50
C GLU A 348 -3.18 -20.87 -9.18
N VAL A 349 -1.93 -21.14 -9.55
CA VAL A 349 -1.53 -22.36 -10.28
C VAL A 349 -1.60 -23.60 -9.37
N PRO A 350 -0.82 -23.70 -8.28
CA PRO A 350 -0.86 -24.83 -7.36
C PRO A 350 -2.23 -24.97 -6.68
N GLN A 351 -2.91 -23.86 -6.39
CA GLN A 351 -4.27 -23.84 -5.88
C GLN A 351 -5.24 -24.62 -6.80
N SER A 352 -5.10 -24.46 -8.11
CA SER A 352 -5.93 -25.17 -9.09
C SER A 352 -5.60 -26.66 -9.22
N VAL A 353 -4.36 -27.05 -8.92
CA VAL A 353 -3.96 -28.47 -8.77
C VAL A 353 -4.62 -29.05 -7.53
N MET A 354 -4.43 -28.41 -6.37
CA MET A 354 -4.95 -28.91 -5.09
C MET A 354 -6.48 -29.00 -5.06
N LYS A 355 -7.20 -28.08 -5.71
CA LYS A 355 -8.67 -28.16 -5.85
C LYS A 355 -9.18 -29.38 -6.60
N GLN A 356 -8.37 -30.01 -7.46
CA GLN A 356 -8.80 -31.21 -8.21
C GLN A 356 -8.76 -32.48 -7.35
N LEU A 357 -8.17 -32.41 -6.16
CA LEU A 357 -8.02 -33.57 -5.27
C LEU A 357 -9.32 -33.97 -4.56
N PHE A 358 -10.22 -33.02 -4.36
CA PHE A 358 -11.47 -33.25 -3.63
C PHE A 358 -12.65 -32.52 -4.29
N HIS A 359 -13.85 -33.02 -4.03
CA HIS A 359 -15.07 -32.35 -4.47
C HIS A 359 -15.44 -31.26 -3.47
N GLN A 360 -15.55 -30.01 -3.94
CA GLN A 360 -16.11 -28.95 -3.11
C GLN A 360 -17.61 -29.20 -2.89
N PRO A 361 -18.13 -28.98 -1.67
CA PRO A 361 -19.57 -29.00 -1.42
C PRO A 361 -20.30 -28.02 -2.35
N SER A 362 -21.45 -28.46 -2.88
CA SER A 362 -22.24 -27.65 -3.81
C SER A 362 -22.87 -26.41 -3.17
N HIS A 363 -23.02 -26.40 -1.84
CA HIS A 363 -23.62 -25.29 -1.11
C HIS A 363 -22.57 -24.20 -0.80
N VAL A 364 -22.94 -22.93 -1.03
CA VAL A 364 -22.00 -21.78 -0.96
C VAL A 364 -21.51 -21.54 0.47
N ASP A 365 -22.36 -21.80 1.47
CA ASP A 365 -22.04 -21.56 2.89
C ASP A 365 -21.23 -22.69 3.54
N ASP A 366 -21.07 -23.84 2.85
CA ASP A 366 -20.30 -25.00 3.33
C ASP A 366 -18.96 -25.15 2.61
N LYS A 367 -18.53 -24.14 1.84
CA LYS A 367 -17.27 -24.21 1.09
C LYS A 367 -16.09 -24.25 2.05
N VAL A 368 -15.43 -25.41 2.09
CA VAL A 368 -14.21 -25.63 2.86
C VAL A 368 -12.98 -25.02 2.19
N THR A 369 -11.96 -24.71 2.99
CA THR A 369 -10.64 -24.34 2.49
C THR A 369 -9.99 -25.53 1.79
N ILE A 370 -8.94 -25.28 1.01
CA ILE A 370 -8.17 -26.36 0.37
C ILE A 370 -7.50 -27.23 1.42
N ASP A 371 -6.96 -26.63 2.47
CA ASP A 371 -6.30 -27.39 3.54
C ASP A 371 -7.30 -28.30 4.26
N ASP A 372 -8.49 -27.80 4.59
CA ASP A 372 -9.58 -28.62 5.16
C ASP A 372 -10.07 -29.71 4.20
N GLY A 373 -10.22 -29.37 2.91
CA GLY A 373 -10.68 -30.30 1.89
C GLY A 373 -9.72 -31.46 1.68
N VAL A 374 -8.42 -31.17 1.63
CA VAL A 374 -7.36 -32.19 1.51
C VAL A 374 -7.14 -32.92 2.84
N PHE A 375 -7.30 -32.27 3.99
CA PHE A 375 -7.28 -32.93 5.30
C PHE A 375 -8.29 -34.06 5.38
N ARG A 376 -9.50 -33.89 4.83
CA ARG A 376 -10.53 -34.93 4.79
C ARG A 376 -10.13 -36.16 3.95
N LEU A 377 -9.14 -36.05 3.07
CA LEU A 377 -8.62 -37.18 2.31
C LEU A 377 -7.59 -37.99 3.11
N TRP A 378 -7.08 -37.46 4.20
CA TRP A 378 -6.00 -38.09 4.95
C TRP A 378 -6.53 -39.21 5.85
N ASP A 379 -6.01 -40.42 5.68
CA ASP A 379 -6.37 -41.57 6.51
C ASP A 379 -5.69 -41.48 7.87
N ILE A 380 -6.49 -41.66 8.91
CA ILE A 380 -6.07 -41.49 10.30
C ILE A 380 -5.35 -42.76 10.77
N ASP A 381 -4.07 -42.65 11.06
CA ASP A 381 -3.37 -43.62 11.91
C ASP A 381 -3.82 -43.37 13.36
N SER A 382 -4.76 -44.19 13.84
CA SER A 382 -5.45 -44.01 15.13
C SER A 382 -4.56 -44.23 16.35
N MET A 383 -3.30 -44.64 16.15
CA MET A 383 -2.35 -44.99 17.21
C MET A 383 -1.39 -43.84 17.60
N LEU A 384 -1.40 -42.72 16.88
CA LEU A 384 -0.55 -41.57 17.17
C LEU A 384 -1.23 -40.56 18.11
N ASP A 385 -0.43 -39.92 18.96
CA ASP A 385 -0.88 -38.80 19.77
C ASP A 385 -1.25 -37.58 18.91
N THR A 386 -1.95 -36.61 19.52
CA THR A 386 -2.54 -35.49 18.77
C THR A 386 -1.51 -34.57 18.15
N GLU A 387 -0.36 -34.40 18.80
CA GLU A 387 0.69 -33.49 18.35
C GLU A 387 1.51 -34.08 17.21
N THR A 388 1.97 -35.33 17.32
CA THR A 388 2.68 -36.02 16.23
C THR A 388 1.80 -36.15 14.99
N ARG A 389 0.50 -36.39 15.18
CA ARG A 389 -0.47 -36.43 14.07
C ARG A 389 -0.57 -35.09 13.34
N LYS A 390 -0.67 -33.97 14.07
CA LYS A 390 -0.70 -32.63 13.46
C LYS A 390 0.60 -32.31 12.74
N SER A 391 1.74 -32.62 13.35
CA SER A 391 3.08 -32.40 12.76
C SER A 391 3.26 -33.21 11.46
N ARG A 392 2.90 -34.50 11.47
CA ARG A 392 2.97 -35.37 10.29
C ARG A 392 2.05 -34.88 9.17
N PHE A 393 0.82 -34.49 9.49
CA PHE A 393 -0.09 -33.90 8.50
C PHE A 393 0.49 -32.63 7.87
N ARG A 394 1.04 -31.70 8.68
CA ARG A 394 1.64 -30.46 8.17
C ARG A 394 2.77 -30.74 7.19
N MET A 395 3.68 -31.66 7.51
CA MET A 395 4.75 -32.07 6.60
C MET A 395 4.22 -32.66 5.30
N HIS A 396 3.21 -33.52 5.39
CA HIS A 396 2.63 -34.17 4.22
C HIS A 396 1.87 -33.17 3.33
N MET A 397 1.09 -32.27 3.94
CA MET A 397 0.40 -31.17 3.24
C MET A 397 1.41 -30.23 2.57
N LEU A 398 2.49 -29.89 3.25
CA LEU A 398 3.56 -29.05 2.70
C LEU A 398 4.16 -29.67 1.45
N GLU A 399 4.36 -31.00 1.42
CA GLU A 399 4.87 -31.68 0.25
C GLU A 399 3.89 -31.63 -0.93
N LEU A 400 2.58 -31.75 -0.69
CA LEU A 400 1.57 -31.64 -1.74
C LEU A 400 1.55 -30.23 -2.36
N TRP A 401 1.60 -29.20 -1.50
CA TRP A 401 1.74 -27.82 -1.95
C TRP A 401 3.04 -27.60 -2.71
N ARG A 402 4.17 -28.07 -2.18
CA ARG A 402 5.49 -27.98 -2.82
C ARG A 402 5.49 -28.59 -4.22
N PHE A 403 4.99 -29.83 -4.35
CA PHE A 403 4.90 -30.52 -5.63
C PHE A 403 4.02 -29.74 -6.62
N SER A 404 2.88 -29.22 -6.15
CA SER A 404 1.98 -28.40 -6.95
C SER A 404 2.64 -27.09 -7.42
N PHE A 405 3.49 -26.48 -6.60
CA PHE A 405 4.27 -25.29 -6.99
C PHE A 405 5.37 -25.60 -8.02
N GLN A 406 5.95 -26.79 -7.94
CA GLN A 406 7.03 -27.26 -8.80
C GLN A 406 6.54 -27.64 -10.20
N TYR A 407 5.40 -28.36 -10.29
CA TYR A 407 4.89 -28.93 -11.54
C TYR A 407 3.52 -28.40 -11.98
N GLY A 408 2.95 -27.43 -11.25
CA GLY A 408 1.58 -26.98 -11.48
C GLY A 408 1.33 -26.39 -12.86
N PHE A 409 2.32 -25.73 -13.47
CA PHE A 409 2.17 -25.18 -14.82
C PHE A 409 2.03 -26.28 -15.89
N GLU A 410 2.61 -27.44 -15.67
CA GLU A 410 2.57 -28.58 -16.59
C GLU A 410 1.38 -29.51 -16.29
N MET A 411 0.83 -29.43 -15.08
CA MET A 411 -0.39 -30.13 -14.65
C MET A 411 -1.68 -29.41 -15.06
N THR A 412 -1.60 -28.14 -15.44
CA THR A 412 -2.75 -27.24 -15.68
C THR A 412 -2.58 -26.47 -17.00
N ASP A 413 -3.59 -25.68 -17.36
CA ASP A 413 -3.55 -24.83 -18.57
C ASP A 413 -3.01 -23.42 -18.29
N TRP A 414 -2.51 -23.18 -17.07
CA TRP A 414 -1.90 -21.92 -16.69
C TRP A 414 -0.58 -21.70 -17.44
N LYS A 415 -0.31 -20.44 -17.81
CA LYS A 415 0.91 -20.06 -18.54
C LYS A 415 1.85 -19.22 -17.69
N ARG A 416 3.14 -19.50 -17.80
CA ARG A 416 4.23 -18.65 -17.29
C ARG A 416 4.30 -17.34 -18.09
N LEU A 417 4.90 -16.32 -17.51
CA LEU A 417 5.10 -15.03 -18.19
C LEU A 417 6.11 -15.18 -19.34
N LYS A 418 5.72 -14.70 -20.53
CA LYS A 418 6.62 -14.54 -21.68
C LYS A 418 7.30 -13.18 -21.59
N LEU A 419 8.62 -13.13 -21.66
CA LEU A 419 9.35 -11.86 -21.73
C LEU A 419 9.13 -11.21 -23.12
N PRO A 420 8.94 -9.88 -23.21
CA PRO A 420 8.99 -9.18 -24.50
C PRO A 420 10.36 -9.35 -25.14
N SER A 421 10.42 -9.73 -26.41
CA SER A 421 11.65 -9.89 -27.21
C SER A 421 12.28 -8.54 -27.56
N GLY A 422 12.70 -7.79 -26.55
CA GLY A 422 13.26 -6.43 -26.68
C GLY A 422 14.75 -6.31 -26.39
N SER A 423 15.42 -7.38 -25.93
CA SER A 423 16.88 -7.43 -25.81
C SER A 423 17.44 -8.31 -26.94
N ALA A 424 17.35 -7.82 -28.17
CA ALA A 424 18.16 -8.31 -29.28
C ALA A 424 19.62 -7.89 -29.04
N SER A 425 20.28 -8.53 -28.09
CA SER A 425 21.72 -8.77 -28.07
C SER A 425 22.04 -9.71 -26.92
N ARG A 426 21.93 -11.01 -27.18
CA ARG A 426 22.77 -12.07 -26.61
C ARG A 426 22.45 -13.36 -27.37
N SER A 427 23.30 -13.57 -28.36
CA SER A 427 23.82 -14.86 -28.85
C SER A 427 22.84 -16.04 -28.97
N SER A 428 22.73 -16.48 -30.22
CA SER A 428 22.33 -17.79 -30.74
C SER A 428 23.13 -18.97 -30.16
N SER A 429 23.19 -19.13 -28.83
CA SER A 429 23.95 -20.20 -28.17
C SER A 429 23.30 -20.79 -26.91
N SER A 430 22.06 -20.44 -26.55
CA SER A 430 21.27 -21.25 -25.60
C SER A 430 20.48 -22.29 -26.38
N GLN A 431 21.16 -23.38 -26.76
CA GLN A 431 20.46 -24.64 -26.98
C GLN A 431 19.65 -24.91 -25.71
N GLN A 432 18.34 -24.76 -25.81
CA GLN A 432 17.40 -25.18 -24.78
C GLN A 432 17.66 -26.66 -24.54
N HIS A 433 18.35 -26.99 -23.44
CA HIS A 433 18.24 -28.30 -22.82
C HIS A 433 16.81 -28.40 -22.30
N SER A 434 15.84 -28.62 -23.19
CA SER A 434 14.48 -28.94 -22.80
C SER A 434 14.53 -30.29 -22.11
N VAL A 435 14.67 -30.27 -20.79
CA VAL A 435 14.52 -31.44 -19.96
C VAL A 435 13.17 -32.08 -20.31
N HIS A 436 13.21 -33.25 -20.95
CA HIS A 436 12.01 -33.91 -21.48
C HIS A 436 11.10 -34.34 -20.31
N LEU A 437 10.14 -33.50 -19.96
CA LEU A 437 9.22 -33.76 -18.87
C LEU A 437 8.20 -34.84 -19.26
N PRO A 438 7.76 -35.70 -18.32
CA PRO A 438 6.65 -36.62 -18.56
C PRO A 438 5.39 -35.88 -19.03
N SER A 439 4.52 -36.55 -19.78
CA SER A 439 3.24 -35.96 -20.20
C SER A 439 2.36 -35.62 -19.00
N ARG A 440 1.44 -34.65 -19.15
CA ARG A 440 0.52 -34.16 -18.09
C ARG A 440 -0.11 -35.29 -17.26
N ILE A 441 -0.57 -36.36 -17.93
CA ILE A 441 -1.18 -37.54 -17.28
C ILE A 441 -0.18 -38.27 -16.36
N HIS A 442 1.07 -38.42 -16.80
CA HIS A 442 2.11 -39.07 -16.00
C HIS A 442 2.52 -38.23 -14.79
N ILE A 443 2.51 -36.90 -14.91
CA ILE A 443 2.75 -35.99 -13.79
C ILE A 443 1.65 -36.15 -12.72
N TRP A 444 0.37 -36.13 -13.15
CA TRP A 444 -0.76 -36.39 -12.26
C TRP A 444 -0.71 -37.76 -11.59
N ARG A 445 -0.40 -38.82 -12.34
CA ARG A 445 -0.21 -40.17 -11.77
C ARG A 445 0.88 -40.19 -10.71
N HIS A 446 1.99 -39.51 -10.94
CA HIS A 446 3.06 -39.42 -9.94
C HIS A 446 2.60 -38.65 -8.70
N PHE A 447 1.88 -37.53 -8.88
CA PHE A 447 1.32 -36.77 -7.76
C PHE A 447 0.40 -37.63 -6.88
N TYR A 448 -0.47 -38.45 -7.48
CA TYR A 448 -1.32 -39.39 -6.74
C TYR A 448 -0.52 -40.49 -6.01
N ARG A 449 0.63 -40.93 -6.55
CA ARG A 449 1.53 -41.85 -5.82
C ARG A 449 2.15 -41.18 -4.59
N VAL A 450 2.56 -39.92 -4.71
CA VAL A 450 3.07 -39.13 -3.57
C VAL A 450 1.97 -39.02 -2.50
N MET A 451 0.74 -38.71 -2.89
CA MET A 451 -0.41 -38.67 -1.99
C MET A 451 -0.63 -40.00 -1.25
N MET A 452 -0.72 -41.13 -1.98
CA MET A 452 -0.90 -42.44 -1.33
C MET A 452 0.24 -42.80 -0.39
N ALA A 453 1.49 -42.53 -0.80
CA ALA A 453 2.66 -42.78 0.03
C ALA A 453 2.66 -41.97 1.34
N ARG A 454 1.89 -40.88 1.40
CA ARG A 454 1.72 -40.01 2.59
C ARG A 454 0.39 -40.23 3.32
N GLY A 455 -0.34 -41.29 2.98
CA GLY A 455 -1.58 -41.69 3.65
C GLY A 455 -2.82 -40.92 3.22
N PHE A 456 -2.80 -40.26 2.05
CA PHE A 456 -4.01 -39.66 1.49
C PHE A 456 -4.74 -40.63 0.56
N ARG A 457 -6.06 -40.65 0.69
CA ARG A 457 -6.96 -41.33 -0.24
C ARG A 457 -6.90 -40.67 -1.61
N ILE A 458 -6.87 -41.49 -2.64
CA ILE A 458 -6.91 -41.06 -4.04
C ILE A 458 -8.25 -41.44 -4.69
N PRO A 459 -8.66 -40.75 -5.77
CA PRO A 459 -9.86 -41.13 -6.50
C PRO A 459 -9.77 -42.55 -7.08
N THR A 460 -10.84 -43.32 -6.97
CA THR A 460 -10.89 -44.75 -7.35
C THR A 460 -10.70 -45.01 -8.86
N HIS A 461 -10.89 -44.01 -9.70
CA HIS A 461 -10.75 -44.12 -11.16
C HIS A 461 -9.31 -43.94 -11.65
N VAL A 462 -8.35 -43.61 -10.77
CA VAL A 462 -6.95 -43.39 -11.16
C VAL A 462 -6.23 -44.73 -11.27
N ASP A 463 -5.90 -45.13 -12.50
CA ASP A 463 -5.05 -46.30 -12.74
C ASP A 463 -3.57 -45.97 -12.49
N LEU A 464 -3.03 -46.55 -11.41
CA LEU A 464 -1.63 -46.45 -11.00
C LEU A 464 -0.77 -47.66 -11.39
N SER A 465 -1.34 -48.68 -12.05
CA SER A 465 -0.64 -49.90 -12.46
C SER A 465 0.45 -49.65 -13.52
N VAL A 466 0.32 -48.57 -14.28
CA VAL A 466 1.33 -48.10 -15.24
C VAL A 466 2.64 -47.75 -14.53
N LEU A 467 3.79 -48.15 -15.04
CA LEU A 467 5.09 -47.84 -14.41
C LEU A 467 5.29 -46.32 -14.18
N PRO A 468 5.97 -45.90 -13.10
CA PRO A 468 6.31 -44.51 -12.89
C PRO A 468 7.13 -43.96 -14.06
N ALA A 469 6.70 -42.83 -14.62
CA ALA A 469 7.52 -42.09 -15.57
C ALA A 469 8.77 -41.58 -14.85
N ALA A 470 9.93 -41.65 -15.50
CA ALA A 470 11.15 -41.07 -14.98
C ALA A 470 10.98 -39.56 -14.87
N PHE A 471 11.12 -39.03 -13.67
CA PHE A 471 11.25 -37.59 -13.46
C PHE A 471 12.70 -37.21 -13.70
N PRO A 472 12.96 -36.04 -14.32
CA PRO A 472 14.31 -35.55 -14.45
C PRO A 472 14.98 -35.42 -13.09
N SER A 473 16.27 -35.75 -13.02
CA SER A 473 17.07 -35.42 -11.84
C SER A 473 17.07 -33.92 -11.62
N GLU A 474 16.85 -33.49 -10.37
CA GLU A 474 16.85 -32.09 -9.98
C GLU A 474 18.29 -31.57 -9.98
N ILE A 475 18.73 -31.03 -11.11
CA ILE A 475 20.07 -30.44 -11.26
C ILE A 475 20.08 -29.07 -10.57
N PRO A 476 21.05 -28.79 -9.68
CA PRO A 476 21.24 -27.45 -9.12
C PRO A 476 21.34 -26.39 -10.23
N CYS A 477 20.39 -25.47 -10.25
CA CYS A 477 20.28 -24.42 -11.25
C CYS A 477 19.79 -23.13 -10.60
N GLU A 478 20.38 -22.01 -11.00
CA GLU A 478 20.06 -20.66 -10.52
C GLU A 478 19.91 -19.72 -11.71
N TYR A 479 19.03 -18.74 -11.59
CA TYR A 479 18.84 -17.69 -12.60
C TYR A 479 18.92 -16.31 -11.95
N PRO A 480 19.66 -15.34 -12.52
CA PRO A 480 20.48 -15.45 -13.73
C PRO A 480 21.69 -16.38 -13.55
N GLU A 481 22.16 -17.00 -14.63
CA GLU A 481 23.35 -17.86 -14.60
C GLU A 481 24.61 -17.06 -14.23
N ASP A 482 24.74 -15.84 -14.77
CA ASP A 482 25.84 -14.93 -14.48
C ASP A 482 25.83 -14.51 -13.00
N GLU A 483 26.88 -14.87 -12.25
CA GLU A 483 27.04 -14.59 -10.82
C GLU A 483 27.08 -13.10 -10.47
N SER A 484 27.43 -12.23 -11.44
CA SER A 484 27.43 -10.77 -11.27
C SER A 484 26.05 -10.13 -11.44
N GLU A 485 25.10 -10.88 -12.02
CA GLU A 485 23.72 -10.43 -12.25
C GLU A 485 22.78 -10.89 -11.12
N GLU A 486 21.73 -10.09 -10.89
CA GLU A 486 20.66 -10.38 -9.94
C GLU A 486 19.30 -10.09 -10.58
N VAL A 487 18.25 -10.76 -10.10
CA VAL A 487 16.89 -10.47 -10.55
C VAL A 487 16.51 -9.04 -10.16
N ALA A 488 16.17 -8.22 -11.15
CA ALA A 488 15.77 -6.83 -10.94
C ALA A 488 14.54 -6.72 -10.02
N VAL A 489 14.52 -5.72 -9.11
CA VAL A 489 13.48 -5.53 -8.07
C VAL A 489 12.04 -5.65 -8.60
N LYS A 490 11.76 -5.10 -9.79
CA LYS A 490 10.42 -5.16 -10.41
C LYS A 490 9.95 -6.57 -10.78
N LYS A 491 10.87 -7.51 -10.96
CA LYS A 491 10.62 -8.92 -11.33
C LYS A 491 10.63 -9.87 -10.13
N ARG A 492 10.87 -9.36 -8.92
CA ARG A 492 11.02 -10.18 -7.71
C ARG A 492 9.72 -10.67 -7.09
N SER A 493 8.57 -10.17 -7.57
CA SER A 493 7.25 -10.64 -7.17
C SER A 493 6.40 -10.96 -8.40
N GLY A 494 5.44 -11.86 -8.22
CA GLY A 494 4.51 -12.29 -9.24
C GLY A 494 4.79 -13.66 -9.84
N LYS A 495 4.06 -13.94 -10.94
CA LYS A 495 4.20 -15.17 -11.71
C LYS A 495 5.65 -15.34 -12.18
N PRO A 496 6.20 -16.56 -12.15
CA PRO A 496 7.51 -16.83 -12.73
C PRO A 496 7.47 -16.73 -14.26
N SER A 497 8.66 -16.55 -14.85
CA SER A 497 8.83 -16.51 -16.29
C SER A 497 9.22 -17.90 -16.84
N ILE A 498 9.29 -18.01 -18.16
CA ILE A 498 9.55 -19.26 -18.87
C ILE A 498 11.04 -19.63 -18.86
N ASP A 499 11.92 -18.64 -18.76
CA ASP A 499 13.36 -18.80 -18.63
C ASP A 499 13.81 -19.22 -17.22
N THR A 500 12.94 -19.09 -16.21
CA THR A 500 13.25 -19.46 -14.82
C THR A 500 12.80 -20.88 -14.45
N VAL A 501 12.20 -21.64 -15.36
CA VAL A 501 11.49 -22.90 -15.04
C VAL A 501 12.36 -23.89 -14.26
N GLU A 502 13.58 -24.15 -14.73
CA GLU A 502 14.47 -25.14 -14.13
C GLU A 502 14.96 -24.70 -12.74
N ALA A 503 15.42 -23.45 -12.62
CA ALA A 503 15.81 -22.85 -11.36
C ALA A 503 14.66 -22.85 -10.34
N ASP A 504 13.44 -22.49 -10.78
CA ASP A 504 12.25 -22.52 -9.92
C ASP A 504 11.94 -23.95 -9.43
N ARG A 505 12.08 -24.96 -10.30
CA ARG A 505 11.85 -26.36 -9.92
C ARG A 505 12.87 -26.86 -8.93
N TYR A 506 14.15 -26.63 -9.19
CA TYR A 506 15.23 -27.03 -8.29
C TYR A 506 15.08 -26.36 -6.91
N ALA A 507 14.81 -25.05 -6.89
CA ALA A 507 14.68 -24.30 -5.65
C ALA A 507 13.51 -24.77 -4.76
N LEU A 508 12.48 -25.38 -5.37
CA LEU A 508 11.34 -25.96 -4.66
C LEU A 508 11.49 -27.47 -4.42
N SER A 509 12.65 -28.07 -4.70
CA SER A 509 12.94 -29.45 -4.31
C SER A 509 12.93 -29.60 -2.79
N ALA A 510 12.63 -30.81 -2.31
CA ALA A 510 12.70 -31.10 -0.87
C ALA A 510 14.12 -30.88 -0.32
N ALA A 511 15.15 -31.27 -1.08
CA ALA A 511 16.55 -31.08 -0.71
C ALA A 511 16.90 -29.58 -0.61
N SER A 512 16.55 -28.77 -1.62
CA SER A 512 16.87 -27.34 -1.64
C SER A 512 16.15 -26.55 -0.55
N LEU A 513 14.91 -26.91 -0.20
CA LEU A 513 14.17 -26.25 0.89
C LEU A 513 14.71 -26.59 2.28
N GLN A 514 15.31 -27.77 2.46
CA GLN A 514 15.95 -28.18 3.71
C GLN A 514 17.37 -27.62 3.86
N GLU A 515 18.02 -27.29 2.75
CA GLU A 515 19.38 -26.80 2.73
C GLU A 515 19.47 -25.39 3.33
N ARG A 516 20.21 -25.24 4.43
CA ARG A 516 20.49 -23.94 5.05
C ARG A 516 21.63 -23.24 4.31
N ARG A 517 21.39 -22.79 3.08
CA ARG A 517 22.34 -21.94 2.35
C ARG A 517 22.16 -20.49 2.77
N THR A 518 23.26 -19.80 3.03
CA THR A 518 23.25 -18.33 3.12
C THR A 518 23.19 -17.77 1.70
N PRO A 519 22.08 -17.16 1.28
CA PRO A 519 21.97 -16.61 -0.06
C PRO A 519 22.97 -15.48 -0.24
N THR A 520 23.77 -15.56 -1.30
CA THR A 520 24.81 -14.56 -1.63
C THR A 520 24.34 -13.53 -2.66
N ARG A 521 23.23 -13.82 -3.36
CA ARG A 521 22.64 -12.95 -4.39
C ARG A 521 21.15 -13.24 -4.58
N VAL A 522 20.42 -12.31 -5.17
CA VAL A 522 18.97 -12.45 -5.41
C VAL A 522 18.68 -13.16 -6.73
N THR A 523 18.53 -14.48 -6.69
CA THR A 523 18.19 -15.34 -7.84
C THR A 523 16.70 -15.66 -7.95
N SER A 524 16.25 -16.24 -9.06
CA SER A 524 14.87 -16.73 -9.19
C SER A 524 14.57 -17.82 -8.17
N GLY A 525 15.51 -18.74 -7.93
CA GLY A 525 15.38 -19.82 -6.95
C GLY A 525 15.14 -19.28 -5.54
N PHE A 526 15.99 -18.37 -5.10
CA PHE A 526 15.85 -17.65 -3.82
C PHE A 526 14.45 -16.99 -3.67
N LEU A 527 13.98 -16.32 -4.73
CA LEU A 527 12.66 -15.68 -4.73
C LEU A 527 11.52 -16.69 -4.65
N ARG A 528 11.61 -17.83 -5.35
CA ARG A 528 10.57 -18.88 -5.27
C ARG A 528 10.50 -19.48 -3.88
N GLN A 529 11.63 -19.73 -3.24
CA GLN A 529 11.64 -20.20 -1.86
C GLN A 529 11.03 -19.17 -0.91
N SER A 530 11.34 -17.89 -1.10
CA SER A 530 10.79 -16.81 -0.28
C SER A 530 9.27 -16.70 -0.43
N VAL A 531 8.75 -16.72 -1.66
CA VAL A 531 7.30 -16.70 -1.90
C VAL A 531 6.61 -17.94 -1.33
N PHE A 532 7.21 -19.12 -1.50
CA PHE A 532 6.68 -20.36 -0.93
C PHE A 532 6.64 -20.30 0.60
N LYS A 533 7.72 -19.84 1.26
CA LYS A 533 7.78 -19.64 2.72
C LYS A 533 6.78 -18.59 3.20
N ALA A 534 6.57 -17.51 2.45
CA ALA A 534 5.60 -16.47 2.80
C ALA A 534 4.17 -17.02 2.88
N PHE A 535 3.79 -17.92 1.97
CA PHE A 535 2.48 -18.57 1.99
C PHE A 535 2.38 -19.76 2.96
N PHE A 536 3.43 -20.54 3.16
CA PHE A 536 3.33 -21.86 3.81
C PHE A 536 4.19 -22.07 5.07
N SER A 537 4.76 -21.01 5.66
CA SER A 537 5.54 -21.15 6.90
C SER A 537 4.74 -21.77 8.06
N TYR A 538 3.41 -21.60 8.08
CA TYR A 538 2.53 -22.25 9.06
C TYR A 538 2.55 -23.80 9.00
N LEU A 539 3.04 -24.38 7.90
CA LEU A 539 3.25 -25.83 7.74
C LEU A 539 4.70 -26.25 8.01
N MET A 540 5.65 -25.32 8.10
CA MET A 540 7.08 -25.58 8.29
C MET A 540 7.52 -25.48 9.76
N ASP A 541 6.81 -24.72 10.59
CA ASP A 541 7.17 -24.52 11.99
C ASP A 541 6.85 -25.77 12.83
N HIS A 542 7.89 -26.41 13.37
CA HIS A 542 7.80 -27.56 14.27
C HIS A 542 7.76 -27.18 15.77
N ASP A 543 8.06 -25.92 16.13
CA ASP A 543 8.32 -25.49 17.51
C ASP A 543 7.60 -24.18 17.91
N THR A 544 6.32 -24.04 17.57
CA THR A 544 5.47 -23.16 18.38
C THR A 544 4.34 -23.98 18.95
N ASP A 545 4.53 -24.27 20.23
CA ASP A 545 3.50 -24.51 21.22
C ASP A 545 2.19 -23.81 20.82
N SER A 546 1.10 -24.53 21.02
CA SER A 546 -0.28 -24.11 20.83
C SER A 546 -0.72 -23.00 21.80
N GLY A 547 0.13 -22.00 22.00
CA GLY A 547 -0.12 -20.75 22.70
C GLY A 547 0.68 -19.64 22.05
N GLN A 548 -0.01 -18.63 21.50
CA GLN A 548 0.55 -17.31 21.22
C GLN A 548 1.53 -17.16 20.02
N ARG A 549 1.06 -17.38 18.78
CA ARG A 549 1.21 -16.29 17.80
C ARG A 549 0.26 -15.19 18.30
N VAL A 550 0.74 -14.30 19.17
CA VAL A 550 -0.05 -13.16 19.69
C VAL A 550 -0.35 -12.22 18.52
N TRP A 551 -1.38 -12.56 17.77
CA TRP A 551 -2.27 -11.54 17.28
C TRP A 551 -2.84 -10.86 18.53
N PRO A 552 -2.78 -9.53 18.64
CA PRO A 552 -3.77 -8.90 19.49
C PRO A 552 -5.15 -9.34 18.94
N GLU A 553 -5.93 -10.02 19.77
CA GLU A 553 -7.33 -9.61 19.87
C GLU A 553 -7.32 -8.08 19.90
N PRO A 554 -8.09 -7.36 19.07
CA PRO A 554 -8.13 -5.92 19.09
C PRO A 554 -8.53 -5.46 20.50
N SER A 555 -7.52 -5.27 21.35
CA SER A 555 -7.65 -4.59 22.62
C SER A 555 -8.03 -3.17 22.25
N GLN A 556 -9.08 -2.65 22.91
CA GLN A 556 -9.72 -1.35 22.71
C GLN A 556 -8.77 -0.12 22.76
N ASP A 557 -7.46 -0.34 22.92
CA ASP A 557 -6.40 0.66 22.96
C ASP A 557 -5.55 0.74 21.66
N SER A 558 -5.96 0.07 20.57
CA SER A 558 -5.04 -0.27 19.46
C SER A 558 -5.34 0.39 18.10
N ILE A 559 -6.02 1.54 18.00
CA ILE A 559 -6.25 2.30 16.75
C ILE A 559 -6.41 3.80 17.14
N PRO A 560 -5.99 4.77 16.28
CA PRO A 560 -5.52 6.06 16.76
C PRO A 560 -6.66 6.87 17.36
N ARG A 561 -6.48 7.26 18.64
CA ARG A 561 -7.09 8.49 19.12
C ARG A 561 -6.63 9.61 18.19
N THR A 562 -7.57 10.39 17.68
CA THR A 562 -7.32 11.75 17.21
C THR A 562 -6.39 12.38 18.25
N VAL A 563 -5.12 12.60 17.87
CA VAL A 563 -4.18 13.24 18.78
C VAL A 563 -4.70 14.66 18.96
N GLU A 564 -5.25 14.94 20.13
CA GLU A 564 -5.46 16.31 20.56
C GLU A 564 -4.14 17.04 20.43
N TYR A 565 -4.20 18.14 19.70
CA TYR A 565 -3.11 19.04 19.40
C TYR A 565 -2.49 19.54 20.71
N ASP A 566 -1.27 19.10 21.02
CA ASP A 566 -0.44 19.69 22.07
C ASP A 566 0.61 20.63 21.43
N PRO A 567 0.37 21.95 21.42
CA PRO A 567 1.32 22.94 20.88
C PRO A 567 2.62 23.06 21.68
N SER A 568 2.76 22.39 22.85
CA SER A 568 3.95 22.49 23.69
C SER A 568 5.14 21.64 23.21
N LEU A 569 4.92 20.69 22.29
CA LEU A 569 5.98 19.80 21.79
C LEU A 569 6.88 20.41 20.70
N TYR A 570 6.65 21.66 20.30
CA TYR A 570 7.50 22.41 19.35
C TYR A 570 8.14 23.67 19.93
N THR A 571 8.02 23.92 21.24
CA THR A 571 8.75 25.01 21.92
C THR A 571 9.89 24.45 22.76
N GLN A 572 10.97 24.01 22.10
CA GLN A 572 12.29 23.95 22.74
C GLN A 572 13.26 24.92 22.05
N SER A 573 13.37 26.08 22.71
CA SER A 573 14.56 26.90 22.89
C SER A 573 15.59 26.91 21.75
N VAL A 574 15.56 27.99 20.96
CA VAL A 574 16.78 28.56 20.40
C VAL A 574 17.60 29.09 21.59
N GLN A 575 18.51 28.27 22.11
CA GLN A 575 19.59 28.76 22.96
C GLN A 575 20.63 29.41 22.06
N THR A 576 20.62 30.74 22.03
CA THR A 576 21.76 31.55 21.61
C THR A 576 22.90 31.31 22.60
N SER A 577 23.88 30.50 22.22
CA SER A 577 25.17 30.47 22.90
C SER A 577 25.93 31.75 22.55
N ASN A 578 25.91 32.69 23.50
CA ASN A 578 26.86 33.80 23.58
C ASN A 578 28.29 33.27 23.65
N ILE A 579 29.13 33.66 22.70
CA ILE A 579 30.57 33.78 22.91
C ILE A 579 30.96 35.19 22.46
N SER A 580 31.23 36.04 23.43
CA SER A 580 31.90 37.33 23.27
C SER A 580 33.41 37.15 23.45
N ASP A 581 34.14 38.06 22.78
CA ASP A 581 35.52 38.49 22.98
C ASP A 581 36.68 37.70 22.36
N VAL A 582 37.12 38.15 21.17
CA VAL A 582 38.50 38.65 20.93
C VAL A 582 38.43 39.81 19.91
N SER A 583 39.06 40.95 20.23
CA SER A 583 39.14 42.19 19.42
C SER A 583 40.34 42.20 18.43
N PRO A 584 40.73 43.32 17.77
CA PRO A 584 40.63 43.49 16.32
C PRO A 584 42.00 43.61 15.59
N GLY A 585 42.01 43.45 14.26
CA GLY A 585 43.20 43.71 13.44
C GLY A 585 42.99 43.73 11.93
N SER A 586 43.16 44.93 11.36
CA SER A 586 43.66 45.28 10.02
C SER A 586 42.90 44.93 8.72
N SER A 587 42.28 45.99 8.15
CA SER A 587 42.61 46.67 6.87
C SER A 587 42.44 46.00 5.50
N PHE A 588 41.97 46.84 4.55
CA PHE A 588 42.02 46.77 3.06
C PHE A 588 41.02 45.81 2.39
N GLU A 589 40.31 46.10 1.29
CA GLU A 589 40.31 47.22 0.33
C GLU A 589 39.00 47.16 -0.49
N SER A 590 38.62 48.29 -1.07
CA SER A 590 37.34 48.56 -1.73
C SER A 590 37.39 48.50 -3.27
N ALA A 591 36.24 48.09 -3.86
CA ALA A 591 35.67 48.50 -5.16
C ALA A 591 36.21 47.83 -6.46
N PRO A 592 35.57 48.00 -7.65
CA PRO A 592 34.14 48.25 -7.98
C PRO A 592 33.58 47.41 -9.16
N PHE A 593 32.28 47.58 -9.42
CA PHE A 593 31.48 47.22 -10.62
C PHE A 593 32.06 47.67 -11.98
N PRO A 594 31.53 47.10 -13.08
CA PRO A 594 31.12 47.96 -14.20
C PRO A 594 29.76 47.61 -14.82
N THR A 595 28.99 48.65 -15.15
CA THR A 595 28.04 48.71 -16.29
C THR A 595 28.77 49.23 -17.53
N PRO A 596 28.23 48.99 -18.74
CA PRO A 596 27.73 50.13 -19.51
C PRO A 596 26.46 49.87 -20.35
N THR A 597 25.62 50.92 -20.45
CA THR A 597 24.92 51.50 -21.63
C THR A 597 24.91 50.69 -22.95
N GLY A 598 23.88 50.64 -23.80
CA GLY A 598 22.67 51.45 -24.05
C GLY A 598 22.30 51.33 -25.54
N ILE A 599 21.16 51.92 -25.95
CA ILE A 599 20.68 52.22 -27.33
C ILE A 599 19.53 51.31 -27.87
N PHE A 600 18.34 51.92 -27.93
CA PHE A 600 17.21 51.64 -28.84
C PHE A 600 17.36 52.49 -30.12
N PRO A 601 16.77 52.09 -31.27
CA PRO A 601 15.48 52.68 -31.72
C PRO A 601 14.49 51.63 -32.32
N SER A 602 13.19 51.69 -32.02
CA SER A 602 12.09 52.34 -32.78
C SER A 602 11.72 51.64 -34.10
N GLN A 603 10.60 50.89 -34.12
CA GLN A 603 9.31 51.19 -34.80
C GLN A 603 9.22 50.76 -36.27
N ASP A 604 8.38 49.76 -36.56
CA ASP A 604 7.20 49.87 -37.47
C ASP A 604 6.47 48.51 -37.54
N THR A 605 5.23 48.37 -37.07
CA THR A 605 3.92 48.69 -37.70
C THR A 605 3.40 47.58 -38.65
N ALA A 606 2.33 46.94 -38.18
CA ALA A 606 1.14 46.49 -38.93
C ALA A 606 0.97 45.02 -39.43
N LEU A 607 -0.28 44.57 -39.24
CA LEU A 607 -1.07 43.59 -40.00
C LEU A 607 -1.15 42.13 -39.50
N LEU A 608 -2.12 41.92 -38.61
CA LEU A 608 -3.11 40.83 -38.69
C LEU A 608 -3.94 40.99 -40.00
N PRO A 609 -4.46 39.92 -40.64
CA PRO A 609 -5.64 39.24 -40.06
C PRO A 609 -5.83 37.73 -40.33
N ASN A 610 -6.50 37.14 -39.34
CA ASN A 610 -7.63 36.20 -39.43
C ASN A 610 -7.49 34.70 -39.80
N PRO A 611 -8.47 33.90 -39.30
CA PRO A 611 -8.35 32.48 -38.95
C PRO A 611 -9.06 31.57 -39.97
N CYS A 612 -9.00 30.23 -39.76
CA CYS A 612 -10.04 29.21 -40.06
C CYS A 612 -9.46 27.77 -39.89
N PRO A 613 -10.25 26.66 -39.93
CA PRO A 613 -10.97 26.10 -38.78
C PRO A 613 -10.79 24.56 -38.62
N PHE A 614 -11.46 24.01 -37.61
CA PHE A 614 -11.82 22.60 -37.35
C PHE A 614 -11.63 21.54 -38.46
N ILE A 615 -11.03 20.39 -38.07
CA ILE A 615 -11.67 19.05 -38.02
C ILE A 615 -11.18 18.34 -36.75
#